data_AF-A0A7Y1PXQ9-F1
#
_entry.id   AF-A0A7Y1PXQ9-F1
#
_cell.length_a   1.000
_cell.length_b   1.000
_cell.length_c   1.000
_cell.angle_alpha   90.00
_cell.angle_beta   90.00
_cell.angle_gamma   90.00
#
_symmetry.space_group_name_H-M   'P 1'
#
loop_
_entity.id
_entity.type
_entity.pdbx_description
1 polymer ?
#
loop_
_entity_poly.entity_id
_entity_poly.type
_entity_poly.pdbx_seq_one_letter_code
_entity_poly.pdbx_strand_id
1 'polypeptide(L)'
;MSDTDFFDLAFGNLGLLLSCMVFVMALFYFCIRGKAVAGYLDPVHFYWTFTMGSAYGVVLFMYVSGKVETYLLLILFSYCSMFMIVYSICHGRALWFPKMVRLFLVPEGKGRSEFIVVVILYSLLALFLIINVGFGSSAETNRFEQNRGFGAFVRVADGFRLFIISYLTLWIGRRFRSKNVNFVTVLMIGGLFLDILISSFLNGAKFAILESIYAVILVLFFAKFSVRVGFTKLFLLGVTVLLFAGYILTRNLENSGVDVSERGVYMPNSSVLVERLVLRVFANADKYYFALPGNVIERLETDSFFLQMLSPLVGVTTLSNAVGHPVNDYTVGRQSLLYWYPTFDVAGGPTSHYDLFAYKYLGYAGGLLFVMMLSFVLSSISTMSRVAGSDFYYALAATLWLRALPMLLEPAIGLSYILDIFILFFVIKVFGMILRAFSQRGMVSV
;
A
#
# COMPACT_ATOMS: atom_id res chain seq x y z
N MET A 1 22.06 13.66 2.43
CA MET A 1 22.62 13.91 3.78
C MET A 1 22.31 12.69 4.63
N SER A 2 23.09 12.41 5.67
CA SER A 2 22.73 11.34 6.62
C SER A 2 21.42 11.68 7.35
N ASP A 3 20.81 10.69 7.98
CA ASP A 3 19.61 10.87 8.79
C ASP A 3 19.89 11.72 10.04
N THR A 4 21.07 11.56 10.66
CA THR A 4 21.50 12.43 11.78
C THR A 4 21.54 13.89 11.38
N ASP A 5 22.20 14.21 10.26
CA ASP A 5 22.33 15.59 9.77
C ASP A 5 20.95 16.18 9.42
N PHE A 6 20.07 15.35 8.84
CA PHE A 6 18.72 15.76 8.54
C PHE A 6 17.92 16.04 9.81
N PHE A 7 17.98 15.16 10.81
CA PHE A 7 17.23 15.34 12.06
C PHE A 7 17.73 16.55 12.84
N ASP A 8 19.03 16.78 12.93
CA ASP A 8 19.58 18.00 13.54
C ASP A 8 19.04 19.27 12.86
N LEU A 9 19.03 19.30 11.52
CA LEU A 9 18.46 20.41 10.76
C LEU A 9 16.95 20.57 10.96
N ALA A 10 16.22 19.44 10.94
CA ALA A 10 14.77 19.38 11.05
C ALA A 10 14.28 19.84 12.43
N PHE A 11 14.87 19.33 13.51
CA PHE A 11 14.52 19.74 14.87
C PHE A 11 15.04 21.13 15.21
N GLY A 12 16.17 21.56 14.62
CA GLY A 12 16.65 22.94 14.71
C GLY A 12 15.72 23.97 14.09
N ASN A 13 14.90 23.58 13.09
CA ASN A 13 13.96 24.44 12.37
C ASN A 13 12.55 23.84 12.28
N LEU A 14 12.07 23.24 13.38
CA LEU A 14 10.83 22.47 13.39
C LEU A 14 9.61 23.27 12.90
N GLY A 15 9.51 24.55 13.26
CA GLY A 15 8.40 25.41 12.82
C GLY A 15 8.32 25.58 11.30
N LEU A 16 9.47 25.72 10.64
CA LEU A 16 9.56 25.83 9.18
C LEU A 16 9.21 24.48 8.52
N LEU A 17 9.76 23.38 9.03
CA LEU A 17 9.47 22.03 8.54
C LEU A 17 7.98 21.72 8.58
N LEU A 18 7.34 21.92 9.73
CA LEU A 18 5.92 21.67 9.91
C LEU A 18 5.07 22.57 9.01
N SER A 19 5.45 23.83 8.83
CA SER A 19 4.76 24.75 7.92
C SER A 19 4.82 24.27 6.47
N CYS A 20 5.99 23.83 6.00
CA CYS A 20 6.15 23.25 4.66
C CYS A 20 5.30 21.98 4.49
N MET A 21 5.30 21.07 5.48
CA MET A 21 4.47 19.87 5.45
C MET A 21 2.98 20.20 5.38
N VAL A 22 2.47 21.05 6.26
CA VAL A 22 1.06 21.43 6.30
C VAL A 22 0.64 22.09 4.98
N PHE A 23 1.47 22.98 4.44
CA PHE A 23 1.21 23.64 3.16
C PHE A 23 1.08 22.64 2.00
N VAL A 24 2.05 21.75 1.85
CA VAL A 24 2.04 20.74 0.77
C VAL A 24 0.90 19.73 0.96
N MET A 25 0.65 19.28 2.18
CA MET A 25 -0.48 18.40 2.49
C MET A 25 -1.82 19.06 2.14
N ALA A 26 -2.00 20.35 2.46
CA ALA A 26 -3.20 21.09 2.11
C ALA A 26 -3.37 21.18 0.59
N LEU A 27 -2.30 21.52 -0.15
CA LEU A 27 -2.28 21.54 -1.61
C LEU A 27 -2.75 20.19 -2.17
N PHE A 28 -2.13 19.09 -1.74
CA PHE A 28 -2.44 17.75 -2.22
C PHE A 28 -3.87 17.30 -1.85
N TYR A 29 -4.36 17.69 -0.67
CA TYR A 29 -5.75 17.47 -0.29
C TYR A 29 -6.71 18.14 -1.28
N PHE A 30 -6.51 19.42 -1.59
CA PHE A 30 -7.39 20.16 -2.50
C PHE A 30 -7.36 19.61 -3.93
N CYS A 31 -6.22 19.09 -4.39
CA CYS A 31 -6.09 18.50 -5.72
C CYS A 31 -6.90 17.20 -5.89
N ILE A 32 -7.08 16.41 -4.82
CA ILE A 32 -7.70 15.07 -4.87
C ILE A 32 -9.10 15.00 -4.23
N ARG A 33 -9.49 15.92 -3.33
CA ARG A 33 -10.75 15.83 -2.55
C ARG A 33 -12.02 15.63 -3.39
N GLY A 34 -12.07 16.20 -4.59
CA GLY A 34 -13.23 16.07 -5.51
C GLY A 34 -13.24 14.78 -6.34
N LYS A 35 -12.17 14.00 -6.28
CA LYS A 35 -11.95 12.77 -7.06
C LYS A 35 -11.89 11.51 -6.18
N ALA A 36 -11.73 11.68 -4.87
CA ALA A 36 -11.79 10.60 -3.90
C ALA A 36 -13.20 9.97 -3.86
N VAL A 37 -13.28 8.65 -3.98
CA VAL A 37 -14.55 7.91 -4.08
C VAL A 37 -15.27 7.88 -2.74
N ALA A 38 -14.54 7.62 -1.66
CA ALA A 38 -15.07 7.61 -0.30
C ALA A 38 -14.91 8.97 0.40
N GLY A 39 -14.75 10.06 -0.38
CA GLY A 39 -14.44 11.38 0.15
C GLY A 39 -13.18 11.36 1.01
N TYR A 40 -13.23 11.98 2.20
CA TYR A 40 -12.10 12.03 3.12
C TYR A 40 -11.68 10.67 3.71
N LEU A 41 -12.51 9.63 3.57
CA LEU A 41 -12.22 8.26 4.03
C LEU A 41 -11.53 7.41 2.97
N ASP A 42 -11.31 7.95 1.76
CA ASP A 42 -10.65 7.22 0.71
C ASP A 42 -9.17 7.03 1.04
N PRO A 43 -8.61 5.80 0.94
CA PRO A 43 -7.20 5.55 1.18
C PRO A 43 -6.27 6.38 0.29
N VAL A 44 -6.73 6.93 -0.83
CA VAL A 44 -5.92 7.86 -1.63
C VAL A 44 -5.41 9.04 -0.79
N HIS A 45 -6.15 9.49 0.24
CA HIS A 45 -5.68 10.53 1.14
C HIS A 45 -4.52 10.06 2.03
N PHE A 46 -4.49 8.80 2.42
CA PHE A 46 -3.34 8.27 3.16
C PHE A 46 -2.09 8.27 2.29
N TYR A 47 -2.15 7.71 1.08
CA TYR A 47 -0.97 7.61 0.22
C TYR A 47 -0.58 8.96 -0.39
N TRP A 48 -1.52 9.70 -0.96
CA TRP A 48 -1.24 10.96 -1.65
C TRP A 48 -1.17 12.14 -0.69
N THR A 49 -2.23 12.40 0.07
CA THR A 49 -2.28 13.60 0.94
C THR A 49 -1.30 13.50 2.11
N PHE A 50 -1.24 12.38 2.80
CA PHE A 50 -0.37 12.22 3.98
C PHE A 50 1.05 11.78 3.60
N THR A 51 1.23 10.63 2.96
CA THR A 51 2.58 10.10 2.71
C THR A 51 3.34 10.93 1.68
N MET A 52 2.80 11.17 0.48
CA MET A 52 3.47 12.03 -0.50
C MET A 52 3.50 13.49 -0.04
N GLY A 53 2.45 13.98 0.63
CA GLY A 53 2.40 15.36 1.12
C GLY A 53 3.45 15.67 2.19
N SER A 54 3.63 14.78 3.17
CA SER A 54 4.71 14.91 4.16
C SER A 54 6.09 14.82 3.49
N ALA A 55 6.27 13.89 2.55
CA ALA A 55 7.53 13.73 1.84
C ALA A 55 7.91 14.95 0.98
N TYR A 56 6.98 15.47 0.17
CA TYR A 56 7.21 16.70 -0.61
C TYR A 56 7.33 17.94 0.29
N GLY A 57 6.69 17.93 1.47
CA GLY A 57 6.91 18.93 2.51
C GLY A 57 8.37 18.96 2.99
N VAL A 58 8.98 17.78 3.20
CA VAL A 58 10.41 17.66 3.52
C VAL A 58 11.28 18.13 2.36
N VAL A 59 10.95 17.76 1.12
CA VAL A 59 11.67 18.26 -0.08
C VAL A 59 11.65 19.79 -0.14
N LEU A 60 10.48 20.40 0.05
CA LEU A 60 10.34 21.86 0.07
C LEU A 60 11.14 22.49 1.21
N PHE A 61 11.09 21.92 2.42
CA PHE A 61 11.89 22.37 3.56
C PHE A 61 13.40 22.32 3.26
N MET A 62 13.89 21.23 2.69
CA MET A 62 15.30 21.10 2.33
C MET A 62 15.71 22.07 1.22
N TYR A 63 14.82 22.36 0.27
CA TYR A 63 15.05 23.37 -0.76
C TYR A 63 15.19 24.77 -0.16
N VAL A 64 14.24 25.18 0.71
CA VAL A 64 14.30 26.48 1.41
C VAL A 64 15.54 26.58 2.29
N SER A 65 15.99 25.46 2.85
CA SER A 65 17.23 25.36 3.65
C SER A 65 18.50 25.32 2.79
N GLY A 66 18.40 25.50 1.47
CA GLY A 66 19.54 25.54 0.54
C GLY A 66 20.24 24.20 0.34
N LYS A 67 19.57 23.08 0.65
CA LYS A 67 20.17 21.72 0.58
C LYS A 67 19.87 21.00 -0.73
N VAL A 68 18.83 21.40 -1.46
CA VAL A 68 18.39 20.76 -2.72
C VAL A 68 18.52 21.75 -3.86
N GLU A 69 19.02 21.28 -5.01
CA GLU A 69 19.13 22.11 -6.21
C GLU A 69 17.77 22.39 -6.86
N THR A 70 17.64 23.59 -7.44
CA THR A 70 16.42 24.02 -8.14
C THR A 70 16.04 23.07 -9.29
N TYR A 71 17.03 22.51 -9.99
CA TYR A 71 16.79 21.56 -11.08
C TYR A 71 16.03 20.31 -10.61
N LEU A 72 16.52 19.65 -9.54
CA LEU A 72 15.87 18.46 -8.98
C LEU A 72 14.48 18.77 -8.42
N LEU A 73 14.31 19.93 -7.79
CA LEU A 73 13.00 20.40 -7.32
C LEU A 73 12.00 20.51 -8.49
N LEU A 74 12.39 21.17 -9.58
CA LEU A 74 11.54 21.36 -10.75
C LEU A 74 11.16 20.04 -11.42
N ILE A 75 12.07 19.07 -11.46
CA ILE A 75 11.77 17.72 -11.96
C ILE A 75 10.66 17.08 -11.12
N LEU A 76 10.83 16.99 -9.80
CA LEU A 76 9.85 16.37 -8.91
C LEU A 76 8.48 17.06 -8.98
N PHE A 77 8.47 18.39 -8.98
CA PHE A 77 7.22 19.15 -9.14
C PHE A 77 6.57 18.95 -10.51
N SER A 78 7.36 18.84 -11.58
CA SER A 78 6.82 18.56 -12.92
C SER A 78 6.18 17.17 -12.99
N TYR A 79 6.79 16.16 -12.35
CA TYR A 79 6.25 14.80 -12.27
C TYR A 79 4.95 14.80 -11.49
N CYS A 80 4.94 15.40 -10.30
CA CYS A 80 3.73 15.52 -9.48
C CYS A 80 2.60 16.26 -10.23
N SER A 81 2.92 17.35 -10.93
CA SER A 81 1.95 18.13 -11.70
C SER A 81 1.37 17.33 -12.86
N MET A 82 2.22 16.67 -13.65
CA MET A 82 1.77 15.82 -14.76
C MET A 82 0.96 14.62 -14.29
N PHE A 83 1.37 13.99 -13.18
CA PHE A 83 0.60 12.94 -12.53
C PHE A 83 -0.82 13.42 -12.25
N MET A 84 -0.95 14.59 -11.60
CA MET A 84 -2.27 15.12 -11.23
C MET A 84 -3.09 15.57 -12.43
N ILE A 85 -2.47 16.13 -13.47
CA ILE A 85 -3.17 16.52 -14.71
C ILE A 85 -3.77 15.28 -15.38
N VAL A 86 -2.96 14.24 -15.63
CA VAL A 86 -3.43 13.00 -16.27
C VAL A 86 -4.48 12.32 -15.40
N TYR A 87 -4.27 12.25 -14.09
CA TYR A 87 -5.22 11.63 -13.17
C TYR A 87 -6.57 12.34 -13.27
N SER A 88 -6.55 13.67 -13.28
CA SER A 88 -7.75 14.51 -13.37
C SER A 88 -8.51 14.34 -14.69
N ILE A 89 -7.78 14.28 -15.81
CA ILE A 89 -8.37 14.15 -17.15
C ILE A 89 -9.00 12.76 -17.33
N CYS A 90 -8.33 11.71 -16.85
CA CYS A 90 -8.74 10.32 -17.07
C CYS A 90 -9.70 9.78 -16.00
N HIS A 91 -9.76 10.41 -14.83
CA HIS A 91 -10.60 9.97 -13.72
C HIS A 91 -12.08 9.88 -14.11
N GLY A 92 -12.63 8.67 -14.03
CA GLY A 92 -14.01 8.37 -14.38
C GLY A 92 -14.31 8.29 -15.88
N ARG A 93 -13.31 8.46 -16.75
CA ARG A 93 -13.46 8.38 -18.22
C ARG A 93 -12.87 7.11 -18.84
N ALA A 94 -11.89 6.50 -18.18
CA ALA A 94 -11.20 5.31 -18.66
C ALA A 94 -12.03 4.02 -18.47
N LEU A 95 -13.05 3.83 -19.31
CA LEU A 95 -13.98 2.69 -19.24
C LEU A 95 -13.39 1.35 -19.71
N TRP A 96 -12.19 1.35 -20.32
CA TRP A 96 -11.53 0.14 -20.81
C TRP A 96 -11.20 -0.83 -19.65
N PHE A 97 -10.72 -0.32 -18.52
CA PHE A 97 -10.26 -1.15 -17.41
C PHE A 97 -11.42 -1.86 -16.68
N PRO A 98 -12.53 -1.18 -16.33
CA PRO A 98 -13.73 -1.87 -15.83
C PRO A 98 -14.26 -2.96 -16.77
N LYS A 99 -14.22 -2.74 -18.09
CA LYS A 99 -14.64 -3.75 -19.09
C LYS A 99 -13.71 -4.95 -19.07
N MET A 100 -12.39 -4.72 -19.06
CA MET A 100 -11.37 -5.77 -18.99
C MET A 100 -11.53 -6.59 -17.71
N VAL A 101 -11.67 -5.96 -16.54
CA VAL A 101 -11.86 -6.69 -15.26
C VAL A 101 -13.11 -7.56 -15.29
N ARG A 102 -14.23 -7.06 -15.84
CA ARG A 102 -15.45 -7.87 -15.97
C ARG A 102 -15.24 -9.08 -16.89
N LEU A 103 -14.57 -8.85 -18.01
CA LEU A 103 -14.33 -9.88 -19.00
C LEU A 103 -13.40 -10.98 -18.47
N PHE A 104 -12.31 -10.63 -17.78
CA PHE A 104 -11.29 -11.61 -17.40
C PHE A 104 -11.41 -12.13 -15.96
N LEU A 105 -11.93 -11.33 -15.02
CA LEU A 105 -11.83 -11.64 -13.59
C LEU A 105 -13.18 -11.89 -12.91
N VAL A 106 -14.25 -11.27 -13.39
CA VAL A 106 -15.57 -11.40 -12.75
C VAL A 106 -16.30 -12.62 -13.31
N PRO A 107 -16.75 -13.57 -12.46
CA PRO A 107 -17.56 -14.70 -12.89
C PRO A 107 -18.97 -14.26 -13.30
N GLU A 108 -19.63 -15.08 -14.11
CA GLU A 108 -21.02 -14.86 -14.47
C GLU A 108 -21.96 -15.05 -13.26
N GLY A 109 -22.94 -14.17 -13.11
CA GLY A 109 -23.88 -14.17 -11.99
C GLY A 109 -23.36 -13.47 -10.73
N LYS A 110 -23.74 -13.98 -9.54
CA LYS A 110 -23.43 -13.35 -8.25
C LYS A 110 -22.04 -13.68 -7.70
N GLY A 111 -21.35 -14.69 -8.24
CA GLY A 111 -20.00 -15.09 -7.82
C GLY A 111 -19.91 -15.76 -6.44
N ARG A 112 -21.01 -16.32 -5.92
CA ARG A 112 -21.04 -16.92 -4.57
C ARG A 112 -20.21 -18.20 -4.47
N SER A 113 -20.25 -19.05 -5.50
CA SER A 113 -19.45 -20.28 -5.58
C SER A 113 -17.96 -19.95 -5.58
N GLU A 114 -17.56 -19.00 -6.41
CA GLU A 114 -16.18 -18.53 -6.52
C GLU A 114 -15.69 -17.91 -5.21
N PHE A 115 -16.55 -17.13 -4.54
CA PHE A 115 -16.23 -16.61 -3.20
C PHE A 115 -15.96 -17.73 -2.18
N ILE A 116 -16.77 -18.80 -2.16
CA ILE A 116 -16.54 -19.94 -1.25
C ILE A 116 -15.19 -20.62 -1.55
N VAL A 117 -14.86 -20.80 -2.84
CA VAL A 117 -13.55 -21.34 -3.25
C VAL A 117 -12.41 -20.46 -2.73
N VAL A 118 -12.53 -19.13 -2.87
CA VAL A 118 -11.53 -18.18 -2.35
C VAL A 118 -11.36 -18.31 -0.84
N VAL A 119 -12.46 -18.42 -0.08
CA VAL A 119 -12.40 -18.58 1.39
C VAL A 119 -11.72 -19.89 1.79
N ILE A 120 -12.01 -20.99 1.09
CA ILE A 120 -11.38 -22.28 1.35
C ILE A 120 -9.88 -22.20 1.07
N LEU A 121 -9.49 -21.70 -0.11
CA LEU A 121 -8.09 -21.56 -0.49
C LEU A 121 -7.33 -20.66 0.49
N TYR A 122 -7.90 -19.52 0.86
CA TYR A 122 -7.29 -18.62 1.83
C TYR A 122 -7.16 -19.26 3.22
N SER A 123 -8.19 -19.96 3.71
CA SER A 123 -8.13 -20.64 5.02
C SER A 123 -7.05 -21.72 5.05
N LEU A 124 -6.92 -22.50 3.98
CA LEU A 124 -5.87 -23.53 3.84
C LEU A 124 -4.47 -22.89 3.79
N LEU A 125 -4.31 -21.81 3.02
CA LEU A 125 -3.04 -21.06 2.94
C LEU A 125 -2.68 -20.40 4.27
N ALA A 126 -3.65 -19.80 4.95
CA ALA A 126 -3.45 -19.17 6.26
C ALA A 126 -3.01 -20.22 7.29
N LEU A 127 -3.67 -21.37 7.35
CA LEU A 127 -3.27 -22.47 8.23
C LEU A 127 -1.85 -22.96 7.90
N PHE A 128 -1.54 -23.14 6.61
CA PHE A 128 -0.20 -23.54 6.16
C PHE A 128 0.87 -22.54 6.59
N LEU A 129 0.62 -21.23 6.44
CA LEU A 129 1.55 -20.18 6.86
C LEU A 129 1.73 -20.14 8.38
N ILE A 130 0.66 -20.32 9.16
CA ILE A 130 0.74 -20.38 10.64
C ILE A 130 1.62 -21.54 11.08
N ILE A 131 1.42 -22.73 10.49
CA ILE A 131 2.16 -23.93 10.88
C ILE A 131 3.65 -23.81 10.54
N ASN A 132 4.00 -23.23 9.39
CA ASN A 132 5.38 -23.23 8.89
C ASN A 132 6.19 -21.99 9.28
N VAL A 133 5.55 -20.82 9.38
CA VAL A 133 6.22 -19.52 9.63
C VAL A 133 5.93 -19.00 11.04
N GLY A 134 4.82 -19.40 11.65
CA GLY A 134 4.32 -18.85 12.91
C GLY A 134 3.59 -17.52 12.73
N PHE A 135 3.29 -16.83 13.84
CA PHE A 135 2.70 -15.49 13.78
C PHE A 135 3.79 -14.44 13.56
N GLY A 136 3.64 -13.61 12.52
CA GLY A 136 4.58 -12.55 12.17
C GLY A 136 4.73 -11.46 13.24
N SER A 137 3.83 -11.39 14.23
CA SER A 137 3.92 -10.49 15.39
C SER A 137 5.01 -10.86 16.41
N SER A 138 5.53 -12.09 16.34
CA SER A 138 6.45 -12.65 17.35
C SER A 138 7.87 -12.86 16.82
N ALA A 139 8.19 -12.29 15.66
CA ALA A 139 9.47 -12.50 14.98
C ALA A 139 10.55 -11.55 15.50
N GLU A 140 11.71 -12.12 15.86
CA GLU A 140 12.90 -11.37 16.29
C GLU A 140 13.67 -10.74 15.11
N THR A 141 13.50 -11.27 13.88
CA THR A 141 14.15 -10.77 12.65
C THR A 141 13.17 -10.03 11.74
N ASN A 142 13.72 -9.27 10.78
CA ASN A 142 12.94 -8.51 9.81
C ASN A 142 12.00 -9.45 9.03
N ARG A 143 10.72 -9.08 8.87
CA ARG A 143 9.66 -9.93 8.27
C ARG A 143 10.04 -10.48 6.88
N PHE A 144 10.84 -9.75 6.13
CA PHE A 144 11.32 -10.17 4.81
C PHE A 144 12.29 -11.36 4.89
N GLU A 145 13.08 -11.45 5.95
CA GLU A 145 13.99 -12.58 6.18
C GLU A 145 13.23 -13.80 6.69
N GLN A 146 12.23 -13.61 7.55
CA GLN A 146 11.39 -14.71 8.05
C GLN A 146 10.54 -15.37 6.96
N ASN A 147 10.08 -14.59 5.96
CA ASN A 147 9.28 -15.12 4.85
C ASN A 147 10.13 -15.67 3.69
N ARG A 148 11.45 -15.80 3.86
CA ARG A 148 12.36 -16.29 2.82
C ARG A 148 11.97 -17.74 2.45
N GLY A 149 11.64 -17.96 1.18
CA GLY A 149 11.15 -19.25 0.67
C GLY A 149 9.63 -19.41 0.64
N PHE A 150 8.86 -18.62 1.41
CA PHE A 150 7.38 -18.67 1.45
C PHE A 150 6.68 -17.49 0.76
N GLY A 151 7.44 -16.56 0.17
CA GLY A 151 6.93 -15.30 -0.38
C GLY A 151 5.79 -15.45 -1.39
N ALA A 152 5.78 -16.50 -2.22
CA ALA A 152 4.70 -16.76 -3.17
C ALA A 152 3.36 -17.03 -2.44
N PHE A 153 3.36 -17.88 -1.41
CA PHE A 153 2.16 -18.21 -0.62
C PHE A 153 1.62 -16.98 0.12
N VAL A 154 2.53 -16.16 0.68
CA VAL A 154 2.17 -14.90 1.34
C VAL A 154 1.49 -13.95 0.36
N ARG A 155 2.01 -13.80 -0.86
CA ARG A 155 1.40 -12.94 -1.90
C ARG A 155 0.01 -13.42 -2.30
N VAL A 156 -0.20 -14.73 -2.45
CA VAL A 156 -1.53 -15.28 -2.75
C VAL A 156 -2.51 -15.02 -1.59
N ALA A 157 -2.11 -15.29 -0.36
CA ALA A 157 -2.93 -15.03 0.82
C ALA A 157 -3.28 -13.55 0.94
N ASP A 158 -2.30 -12.66 0.69
CA ASP A 158 -2.48 -11.22 0.69
C ASP A 158 -3.48 -10.75 -0.39
N GLY A 159 -3.44 -11.36 -1.58
CA GLY A 159 -4.39 -11.09 -2.67
C GLY A 159 -5.84 -11.44 -2.30
N PHE A 160 -6.06 -12.59 -1.65
CA PHE A 160 -7.41 -13.05 -1.27
C PHE A 160 -7.98 -12.34 -0.06
N ARG A 161 -7.16 -12.05 0.93
CA ARG A 161 -7.58 -11.43 2.19
C ARG A 161 -8.50 -10.22 2.00
N LEU A 162 -8.03 -9.20 1.28
CA LEU A 162 -8.78 -7.94 1.15
C LEU A 162 -10.08 -8.16 0.38
N PHE A 163 -10.09 -9.11 -0.56
CA PHE A 163 -11.29 -9.50 -1.27
C PHE A 163 -12.30 -10.20 -0.35
N ILE A 164 -11.85 -11.11 0.52
CA ILE A 164 -12.72 -11.80 1.48
C ILE A 164 -13.38 -10.80 2.42
N ILE A 165 -12.59 -9.91 3.01
CA ILE A 165 -13.07 -8.82 3.88
C ILE A 165 -14.10 -7.96 3.15
N SER A 166 -13.80 -7.56 1.91
CA SER A 166 -14.70 -6.73 1.10
C SER A 166 -16.01 -7.44 0.76
N TYR A 167 -15.95 -8.70 0.34
CA TYR A 167 -17.13 -9.47 -0.06
C TYR A 167 -18.02 -9.82 1.16
N LEU A 168 -17.42 -10.24 2.28
CA LEU A 168 -18.15 -10.46 3.54
C LEU A 168 -18.85 -9.19 4.01
N THR A 169 -18.15 -8.05 3.96
CA THR A 169 -18.72 -6.75 4.33
C THR A 169 -19.95 -6.41 3.49
N LEU A 170 -19.89 -6.59 2.16
CA LEU A 170 -21.04 -6.37 1.30
C LEU A 170 -22.20 -7.29 1.64
N TRP A 171 -21.93 -8.57 1.86
CA TRP A 171 -22.97 -9.52 2.18
C TRP A 171 -23.66 -9.16 3.50
N ILE A 172 -22.89 -8.80 4.53
CA ILE A 172 -23.41 -8.29 5.81
C ILE A 172 -24.24 -7.01 5.59
N GLY A 173 -23.69 -6.02 4.87
CA GLY A 173 -24.36 -4.75 4.58
C GLY A 173 -25.69 -4.91 3.85
N ARG A 174 -25.77 -5.85 2.89
CA ARG A 174 -27.03 -6.19 2.19
C ARG A 174 -28.06 -6.79 3.13
N ARG A 175 -27.67 -7.66 4.07
CA ARG A 175 -28.59 -8.25 5.06
C ARG A 175 -29.13 -7.21 6.04
N PHE A 176 -28.29 -6.28 6.49
CA PHE A 176 -28.73 -5.14 7.29
C PHE A 176 -29.74 -4.28 6.52
N ARG A 177 -29.47 -3.97 5.25
CA ARG A 177 -30.38 -3.19 4.41
C ARG A 177 -31.72 -3.89 4.17
N SER A 178 -31.72 -5.22 4.04
CA SER A 178 -32.94 -6.01 3.90
C SER A 178 -33.61 -6.35 5.24
N LYS A 179 -33.14 -5.79 6.37
CA LYS A 179 -33.59 -6.10 7.75
C LYS A 179 -33.58 -7.60 8.10
N ASN A 180 -32.76 -8.40 7.43
CA ASN A 180 -32.66 -9.86 7.64
C ASN A 180 -31.51 -10.17 8.61
N VAL A 181 -31.57 -9.57 9.80
CA VAL A 181 -30.53 -9.67 10.82
C VAL A 181 -30.82 -10.85 11.74
N ASN A 182 -30.37 -12.03 11.33
CA ASN A 182 -30.48 -13.27 12.11
C ASN A 182 -29.14 -13.62 12.77
N PHE A 183 -29.12 -14.68 13.60
CA PHE A 183 -27.90 -15.22 14.23
C PHE A 183 -26.75 -15.46 13.24
N VAL A 184 -27.06 -15.90 12.01
CA VAL A 184 -26.07 -16.05 10.92
C VAL A 184 -25.35 -14.75 10.61
N THR A 185 -26.04 -13.60 10.65
CA THR A 185 -25.42 -12.29 10.41
C THR A 185 -24.46 -11.93 11.53
N VAL A 186 -24.80 -12.26 12.79
CA VAL A 186 -23.92 -12.08 13.94
C VAL A 186 -22.66 -12.95 13.81
N LEU A 187 -22.81 -14.22 13.41
CA LEU A 187 -21.68 -15.11 13.12
C LEU A 187 -20.78 -14.56 12.00
N MET A 188 -21.37 -13.99 10.95
CA MET A 188 -20.59 -13.38 9.86
C MET A 188 -19.79 -12.16 10.33
N ILE A 189 -20.35 -11.34 11.22
CA ILE A 189 -19.63 -10.20 11.82
C ILE A 189 -18.48 -10.69 12.70
N GLY A 190 -18.71 -11.73 13.51
CA GLY A 190 -17.68 -12.37 14.31
C GLY A 190 -16.55 -12.94 13.43
N GLY A 191 -16.91 -13.62 12.33
CA GLY A 191 -15.96 -14.14 11.34
C GLY A 191 -15.16 -13.05 10.65
N LEU A 192 -15.78 -11.93 10.26
CA LEU A 192 -15.09 -10.77 9.70
C LEU A 192 -14.07 -10.18 10.69
N PHE A 193 -14.47 -10.01 11.95
CA PHE A 193 -13.58 -9.49 12.98
C PHE A 193 -12.39 -10.42 13.23
N LEU A 194 -12.66 -11.73 13.31
CA LEU A 194 -11.62 -12.74 13.45
C LEU A 194 -10.65 -12.74 12.26
N ASP A 195 -11.15 -12.62 11.03
CA ASP A 195 -10.32 -12.57 9.82
C ASP A 195 -9.41 -11.32 9.81
N ILE A 196 -9.92 -10.15 10.21
CA ILE A 196 -9.11 -8.94 10.35
C ILE A 196 -7.99 -9.14 11.39
N LEU A 197 -8.31 -9.75 12.53
CA LEU A 197 -7.32 -10.02 13.58
C LEU A 197 -6.28 -11.04 13.11
N ILE A 198 -6.71 -12.24 12.69
CA ILE A 198 -5.82 -13.30 12.22
C ILE A 198 -4.93 -12.76 11.11
N SER A 199 -5.50 -12.08 10.11
CA SER A 199 -4.69 -11.48 9.06
C SER A 199 -3.66 -10.50 9.60
N SER A 200 -4.04 -9.62 10.51
CA SER A 200 -3.09 -8.65 11.08
C SER A 200 -1.93 -9.35 11.77
N PHE A 201 -2.20 -10.44 12.49
CA PHE A 201 -1.17 -11.26 13.13
C PHE A 201 -0.29 -12.00 12.12
N LEU A 202 -0.87 -12.56 11.04
CA LEU A 202 -0.11 -13.21 9.96
C LEU A 202 0.82 -12.25 9.24
N ASN A 203 0.33 -11.04 8.94
CA ASN A 203 1.14 -10.04 8.26
C ASN A 203 2.11 -9.33 9.20
N GLY A 204 1.98 -9.45 10.53
CA GLY A 204 2.85 -8.80 11.51
C GLY A 204 2.91 -7.27 11.38
N ALA A 205 2.04 -6.67 10.57
CA ALA A 205 2.17 -5.30 10.09
C ALA A 205 0.98 -4.46 10.55
N LYS A 206 1.28 -3.35 11.25
CA LYS A 206 0.30 -2.33 11.69
C LYS A 206 -0.58 -1.84 10.53
N PHE A 207 -0.03 -1.85 9.32
CA PHE A 207 -0.69 -1.43 8.10
C PHE A 207 -1.84 -2.35 7.66
N ALA A 208 -1.79 -3.64 7.99
CA ALA A 208 -2.81 -4.63 7.60
C ALA A 208 -4.20 -4.31 8.15
N ILE A 209 -4.28 -3.83 9.40
CA ILE A 209 -5.55 -3.41 10.03
C ILE A 209 -6.11 -2.20 9.29
N LEU A 210 -5.26 -1.23 8.97
CA LEU A 210 -5.67 -0.02 8.27
C LEU A 210 -6.19 -0.34 6.86
N GLU A 211 -5.51 -1.20 6.10
CA GLU A 211 -6.00 -1.69 4.80
C GLU A 211 -7.34 -2.41 4.91
N SER A 212 -7.53 -3.21 5.95
CA SER A 212 -8.78 -3.93 6.19
C SER A 212 -9.94 -2.97 6.49
N ILE A 213 -9.70 -1.93 7.29
CA ILE A 213 -10.68 -0.87 7.55
C ILE A 213 -11.01 -0.12 6.26
N TYR A 214 -10.01 0.24 5.46
CA TYR A 214 -10.26 0.89 4.18
C TYR A 214 -11.03 -0.01 3.22
N ALA A 215 -10.79 -1.32 3.22
CA ALA A 215 -11.52 -2.28 2.38
C ALA A 215 -13.02 -2.30 2.72
N VAL A 216 -13.34 -2.36 4.03
CA VAL A 216 -14.71 -2.28 4.55
C VAL A 216 -15.40 -0.98 4.09
N ILE A 217 -14.73 0.16 4.23
CA ILE A 217 -15.30 1.46 3.85
C ILE A 217 -15.50 1.55 2.34
N LEU A 218 -14.45 1.29 1.56
CA LEU A 218 -14.46 1.43 0.10
C LEU A 218 -15.54 0.57 -0.53
N VAL A 219 -15.65 -0.69 -0.13
CA VAL A 219 -16.60 -1.61 -0.76
C VAL A 219 -18.04 -1.16 -0.55
N LEU A 220 -18.36 -0.60 0.62
CA LEU A 220 -19.67 -0.02 0.91
C LEU A 220 -19.95 1.21 0.03
N PHE A 221 -18.98 2.11 -0.14
CA PHE A 221 -19.11 3.26 -1.04
C PHE A 221 -19.28 2.84 -2.51
N PHE A 222 -18.50 1.87 -2.99
CA PHE A 222 -18.58 1.36 -4.35
C PHE A 222 -19.95 0.72 -4.64
N ALA A 223 -20.51 0.00 -3.66
CA ALA A 223 -21.86 -0.55 -3.73
C ALA A 223 -22.99 0.46 -3.42
N LYS A 224 -22.66 1.76 -3.32
CA LYS A 224 -23.59 2.88 -3.08
C LYS A 224 -24.36 2.80 -1.76
N PHE A 225 -23.73 2.28 -0.71
CA PHE A 225 -24.25 2.43 0.64
C PHE A 225 -23.92 3.82 1.19
N SER A 226 -24.87 4.42 1.89
CA SER A 226 -24.66 5.69 2.59
C SER A 226 -23.91 5.43 3.90
N VAL A 227 -22.59 5.53 3.88
CA VAL A 227 -21.76 5.44 5.09
C VAL A 227 -21.52 6.85 5.60
N ARG A 228 -22.03 7.17 6.79
CA ARG A 228 -21.72 8.41 7.51
C ARG A 228 -20.96 8.06 8.78
N VAL A 229 -19.67 8.36 8.81
CA VAL A 229 -18.85 8.22 10.02
C VAL A 229 -18.76 9.59 10.68
N GLY A 230 -19.42 9.75 11.83
CA GLY A 230 -19.32 10.99 12.60
C GLY A 230 -17.90 11.25 13.11
N PHE A 231 -17.57 12.52 13.35
CA PHE A 231 -16.24 12.95 13.82
C PHE A 231 -15.78 12.18 15.06
N THR A 232 -16.66 11.96 16.05
CA THR A 232 -16.34 11.20 17.27
C THR A 232 -15.89 9.78 16.99
N LYS A 233 -16.53 9.09 16.03
CA LYS A 233 -16.16 7.72 15.66
C LYS A 233 -14.82 7.67 14.95
N LEU A 234 -14.51 8.68 14.13
CA LEU A 234 -13.21 8.82 13.48
C LEU A 234 -12.10 9.13 14.48
N PHE A 235 -12.39 10.03 15.42
CA PHE A 235 -11.48 10.36 16.49
C PHE A 235 -11.16 9.12 17.34
N LEU A 236 -12.17 8.36 17.76
CA LEU A 236 -11.99 7.11 18.48
C LEU A 236 -11.18 6.10 17.67
N LEU A 237 -11.50 5.91 16.39
CA LEU A 237 -10.73 5.02 15.51
C LEU A 237 -9.26 5.46 15.41
N GLY A 238 -9.01 6.75 15.22
CA GLY A 238 -7.66 7.31 15.15
C GLY A 238 -6.87 7.10 16.44
N VAL A 239 -7.51 7.33 17.60
CA VAL A 239 -6.92 7.06 18.91
C VAL A 239 -6.62 5.58 19.09
N THR A 240 -7.54 4.67 18.73
CA THR A 240 -7.31 3.23 18.82
C THR A 240 -6.14 2.79 17.94
N VAL A 241 -6.06 3.28 16.70
CA VAL A 241 -4.95 2.98 15.80
C VAL A 241 -3.62 3.53 16.35
N LEU A 242 -3.63 4.75 16.92
CA LEU A 242 -2.44 5.35 17.53
C LEU A 242 -1.97 4.58 18.77
N LEU A 243 -2.89 4.17 19.65
CA LEU A 243 -2.60 3.36 20.83
C LEU A 243 -2.04 1.99 20.42
N PHE A 244 -2.64 1.34 19.41
CA PHE A 244 -2.12 0.09 18.86
C PHE A 244 -0.72 0.28 18.24
N ALA A 245 -0.51 1.38 17.51
CA ALA A 245 0.79 1.70 16.94
C ALA A 245 1.85 1.94 18.02
N GLY A 246 1.48 2.64 19.11
CA GLY A 246 2.30 2.83 20.30
C GLY A 246 2.64 1.49 20.96
N TYR A 247 1.63 0.66 21.26
CA TYR A 247 1.81 -0.67 21.86
C TYR A 247 2.82 -1.55 21.11
N ILE A 248 2.66 -1.69 19.79
CA ILE A 248 3.60 -2.49 18.98
C ILE A 248 4.98 -1.83 18.94
N LEU A 249 5.08 -0.50 18.96
CA LEU A 249 6.38 0.18 19.01
C LEU A 249 7.08 -0.07 20.35
N THR A 250 6.36 0.01 21.47
CA THR A 250 6.86 -0.36 22.80
C THR A 250 7.41 -1.77 22.78
N ARG A 251 6.66 -2.76 22.28
CA ARG A 251 7.15 -4.14 22.16
C ARG A 251 8.42 -4.27 21.33
N ASN A 252 8.50 -3.57 20.20
CA ASN A 252 9.70 -3.61 19.36
C ASN A 252 10.92 -2.98 20.07
N LEU A 253 10.72 -1.90 20.83
CA LEU A 253 11.79 -1.23 21.58
C LEU A 253 12.26 -2.08 22.77
N GLU A 254 11.32 -2.64 23.54
CA GLU A 254 11.60 -3.59 24.63
C GLU A 254 12.41 -4.79 24.12
N ASN A 255 11.99 -5.39 23.00
CA ASN A 255 12.72 -6.49 22.37
C ASN A 255 14.11 -6.09 21.86
N SER A 256 14.31 -4.81 21.53
CA SER A 256 15.60 -4.26 21.11
C SER A 256 16.47 -3.80 22.29
N GLY A 257 16.03 -4.02 23.53
CA GLY A 257 16.73 -3.59 24.74
C GLY A 257 16.72 -2.08 25.00
N VAL A 258 15.80 -1.33 24.37
CA VAL A 258 15.67 0.12 24.53
C VAL A 258 14.61 0.45 25.57
N ASP A 259 14.98 1.20 26.62
CA ASP A 259 14.01 1.69 27.60
C ASP A 259 13.10 2.77 26.97
N VAL A 260 11.82 2.47 26.96
CA VAL A 260 10.77 3.28 26.32
C VAL A 260 10.51 4.58 27.09
N SER A 261 10.89 4.63 28.37
CA SER A 261 10.68 5.75 29.28
C SER A 261 11.85 6.74 29.33
N GLU A 262 12.98 6.41 28.71
CA GLU A 262 14.12 7.32 28.58
C GLU A 262 13.75 8.59 27.81
N ARG A 263 14.55 9.65 28.01
CA ARG A 263 14.36 10.93 27.32
C ARG A 263 14.85 10.82 25.88
N GLY A 264 14.11 11.42 24.96
CA GLY A 264 14.49 11.52 23.55
C GLY A 264 15.77 12.34 23.35
N VAL A 265 16.52 12.02 22.29
CA VAL A 265 17.76 12.73 21.91
C VAL A 265 17.44 14.10 21.31
N TYR A 266 16.46 14.17 20.43
CA TYR A 266 16.05 15.38 19.73
C TYR A 266 14.89 16.10 20.44
N MET A 267 14.11 15.37 21.24
CA MET A 267 12.96 15.86 22.00
C MET A 267 13.14 15.60 23.50
N PRO A 268 14.04 16.35 24.19
CA PRO A 268 14.46 16.07 25.57
C PRO A 268 13.33 16.17 26.62
N ASN A 269 12.23 16.86 26.28
CA ASN A 269 11.04 16.99 27.13
C ASN A 269 10.01 15.86 26.92
N SER A 270 10.31 14.87 26.07
CA SER A 270 9.41 13.76 25.74
C SER A 270 10.13 12.42 25.85
N SER A 271 9.37 11.33 25.90
CA SER A 271 9.95 9.99 25.92
C SER A 271 10.47 9.57 24.55
N VAL A 272 11.43 8.65 24.54
CA VAL A 272 11.96 8.01 23.33
C VAL A 272 10.83 7.41 22.47
N LEU A 273 9.75 6.91 23.09
CA LEU A 273 8.59 6.42 22.35
C LEU A 273 7.96 7.48 21.44
N VAL A 274 7.75 8.69 21.99
CA VAL A 274 7.13 9.80 21.26
C VAL A 274 8.07 10.27 20.15
N GLU A 275 9.35 10.43 20.47
CA GLU A 275 10.36 10.80 19.49
C GLU A 275 10.42 9.79 18.34
N ARG A 276 10.46 8.49 18.63
CA ARG A 276 10.46 7.42 17.61
C ARG A 276 9.20 7.41 16.75
N LEU A 277 8.04 7.81 17.29
CA LEU A 277 6.82 7.98 16.49
C LEU A 277 6.94 9.16 15.52
N VAL A 278 7.47 10.30 15.98
CA VAL A 278 7.70 11.48 15.13
C VAL A 278 8.74 11.18 14.05
N LEU A 279 9.86 10.56 14.43
CA LEU A 279 10.92 10.17 13.50
C LEU A 279 10.39 9.22 12.41
N ARG A 280 9.44 8.33 12.72
CA ARG A 280 8.78 7.48 11.70
C ARG A 280 7.97 8.28 10.68
N VAL A 281 7.35 9.40 11.08
CA VAL A 281 6.64 10.28 10.14
C VAL A 281 7.63 10.97 9.22
N PHE A 282 8.75 11.46 9.76
CA PHE A 282 9.80 12.10 8.98
C PHE A 282 10.55 11.12 8.07
N ALA A 283 10.73 9.89 8.52
CA ALA A 283 11.31 8.80 7.74
C ALA A 283 10.49 8.43 6.49
N ASN A 284 9.23 8.86 6.36
CA ASN A 284 8.52 8.74 5.07
C ASN A 284 9.26 9.45 3.92
N ALA A 285 10.08 10.46 4.25
CA ALA A 285 10.87 11.23 3.31
C ALA A 285 12.33 10.77 3.18
N ASP A 286 12.69 9.65 3.82
CA ASP A 286 14.05 9.10 3.91
C ASP A 286 14.90 9.19 2.65
N LYS A 287 14.45 8.54 1.58
CA LYS A 287 15.06 8.64 0.25
C LYS A 287 15.31 10.04 -0.26
N TYR A 288 14.44 11.01 0.04
CA TYR A 288 14.58 12.36 -0.50
C TYR A 288 15.72 13.07 0.23
N TYR A 289 15.79 12.97 1.55
CA TYR A 289 16.90 13.58 2.29
C TYR A 289 18.21 12.80 2.14
N PHE A 290 18.17 11.50 1.85
CA PHE A 290 19.37 10.74 1.49
C PHE A 290 19.87 11.08 0.08
N ALA A 291 18.98 11.16 -0.92
CA ALA A 291 19.36 11.19 -2.33
C ALA A 291 19.42 12.59 -2.97
N LEU A 292 18.59 13.56 -2.54
CA LEU A 292 18.56 14.87 -3.20
C LEU A 292 19.72 15.79 -2.80
N PRO A 293 20.09 15.92 -1.52
CA PRO A 293 21.13 16.88 -1.13
C PRO A 293 22.49 16.52 -1.70
N GLY A 294 23.16 17.50 -2.31
CA GLY A 294 24.46 17.29 -2.96
C GLY A 294 24.41 16.40 -4.21
N ASN A 295 23.22 16.25 -4.82
CA ASN A 295 22.98 15.44 -6.01
C ASN A 295 23.43 13.98 -5.88
N VAL A 296 23.29 13.41 -4.67
CA VAL A 296 23.65 12.01 -4.41
C VAL A 296 22.93 11.06 -5.38
N ILE A 297 21.70 11.38 -5.78
CA ILE A 297 20.91 10.62 -6.74
C ILE A 297 21.66 10.37 -8.06
N GLU A 298 22.49 11.29 -8.52
CA GLU A 298 23.27 11.13 -9.75
C GLU A 298 24.36 10.07 -9.60
N ARG A 299 24.90 9.92 -8.39
CA ARG A 299 26.01 9.01 -8.06
C ARG A 299 25.57 7.59 -7.74
N LEU A 300 24.27 7.34 -7.57
CA LEU A 300 23.75 6.01 -7.24
C LEU A 300 23.95 5.04 -8.41
N GLU A 301 24.41 3.82 -8.11
CA GLU A 301 24.54 2.75 -9.11
C GLU A 301 23.28 1.90 -9.11
N THR A 302 22.53 1.90 -10.21
CA THR A 302 21.25 1.18 -10.28
C THR A 302 21.22 0.22 -11.46
N ASP A 303 20.49 -0.88 -11.28
CA ASP A 303 20.24 -1.85 -12.35
C ASP A 303 19.37 -1.27 -13.47
N SER A 304 19.15 -2.04 -14.53
CA SER A 304 18.20 -1.67 -15.57
C SER A 304 16.76 -1.51 -15.04
N PHE A 305 16.02 -0.57 -15.64
CA PHE A 305 14.61 -0.32 -15.34
C PHE A 305 13.76 -1.60 -15.34
N PHE A 306 13.93 -2.46 -16.35
CA PHE A 306 13.13 -3.69 -16.51
C PHE A 306 13.40 -4.68 -15.39
N LEU A 307 14.67 -4.86 -15.03
CA LEU A 307 15.08 -5.78 -13.98
C LEU A 307 14.44 -5.36 -12.65
N GLN A 308 14.44 -4.06 -12.35
CA GLN A 308 13.85 -3.53 -11.13
C GLN A 308 12.31 -3.58 -11.12
N MET A 309 11.66 -3.32 -12.27
CA MET A 309 10.19 -3.47 -12.39
C MET A 309 9.71 -4.93 -12.28
N LEU A 310 10.50 -5.90 -12.75
CA LEU A 310 10.13 -7.32 -12.76
C LEU A 310 10.60 -8.07 -11.50
N SER A 311 11.54 -7.51 -10.74
CA SER A 311 12.09 -8.14 -9.53
C SER A 311 11.01 -8.58 -8.53
N PRO A 312 10.01 -7.74 -8.19
CA PRO A 312 8.95 -8.17 -7.29
C PRO A 312 8.03 -9.26 -7.86
N LEU A 313 7.99 -9.47 -9.19
CA LEU A 313 7.17 -10.52 -9.81
C LEU A 313 7.83 -11.89 -9.72
N VAL A 314 9.11 -11.98 -10.10
CA VAL A 314 9.89 -13.23 -10.13
C VAL A 314 10.38 -13.64 -8.73
N GLY A 315 10.57 -12.65 -7.86
CA GLY A 315 11.18 -12.81 -6.55
C GLY A 315 12.66 -12.42 -6.60
N VAL A 316 13.04 -11.54 -5.68
CA VAL A 316 14.37 -10.92 -5.59
C VAL A 316 15.50 -11.97 -5.57
N THR A 317 15.36 -13.02 -4.76
CA THR A 317 16.37 -14.09 -4.65
C THR A 317 16.54 -14.88 -5.94
N THR A 318 15.43 -15.26 -6.58
CA THR A 318 15.45 -16.02 -7.84
C THR A 318 16.07 -15.19 -8.95
N LEU A 319 15.71 -13.91 -9.04
CA LEU A 319 16.26 -13.01 -10.04
C LEU A 319 17.75 -12.70 -9.77
N SER A 320 18.15 -12.52 -8.51
CA SER A 320 19.55 -12.32 -8.15
C SER A 320 20.43 -13.50 -8.54
N ASN A 321 19.93 -14.73 -8.35
CA ASN A 321 20.63 -15.94 -8.78
C ASN A 321 20.72 -16.05 -10.31
N ALA A 322 19.68 -15.60 -11.04
CA ALA A 322 19.65 -15.66 -12.50
C ALA A 322 20.57 -14.63 -13.16
N VAL A 323 20.70 -13.44 -12.56
CA VAL A 323 21.49 -12.33 -13.11
C VAL A 323 22.94 -12.37 -12.61
N GLY A 324 23.20 -12.99 -11.45
CA GLY A 324 24.55 -13.21 -10.91
C GLY A 324 25.00 -12.17 -9.89
N HIS A 325 24.12 -11.25 -9.47
CA HIS A 325 24.39 -10.23 -8.46
C HIS A 325 23.13 -9.91 -7.62
N PRO A 326 23.27 -9.33 -6.40
CA PRO A 326 22.13 -9.04 -5.53
C PRO A 326 21.31 -7.85 -6.04
N VAL A 327 20.22 -8.14 -6.75
CA VAL A 327 19.33 -7.14 -7.38
C VAL A 327 18.75 -6.12 -6.39
N ASN A 328 18.51 -6.55 -5.15
CA ASN A 328 17.95 -5.70 -4.10
C ASN A 328 18.85 -4.51 -3.78
N ASP A 329 20.17 -4.72 -3.85
CA ASP A 329 21.15 -3.71 -3.49
C ASP A 329 21.19 -2.58 -4.49
N TYR A 330 20.77 -2.79 -5.74
CA TYR A 330 20.76 -1.80 -6.83
C TYR A 330 19.42 -1.06 -7.00
N THR A 331 18.54 -1.11 -5.99
CA THR A 331 17.34 -0.26 -5.93
C THR A 331 17.73 1.15 -5.51
N VAL A 332 17.05 2.19 -6.04
CA VAL A 332 17.36 3.61 -5.71
C VAL A 332 17.36 3.86 -4.21
N GLY A 333 16.34 3.33 -3.53
CA GLY A 333 16.21 3.46 -2.09
C GLY A 333 17.33 2.81 -1.30
N ARG A 334 17.69 1.55 -1.62
CA ARG A 334 18.79 0.84 -0.98
C ARG A 334 20.15 1.50 -1.26
N GLN A 335 20.39 1.89 -2.50
CA GLN A 335 21.60 2.62 -2.89
C GLN A 335 21.74 3.96 -2.17
N SER A 336 20.63 4.69 -2.01
CA SER A 336 20.64 5.95 -1.27
C SER A 336 21.06 5.77 0.20
N LEU A 337 20.70 4.63 0.81
CA LEU A 337 21.13 4.27 2.16
C LEU A 337 22.60 3.85 2.17
N LEU A 338 23.00 2.94 1.26
CA LEU A 338 24.37 2.42 1.17
C LEU A 338 25.41 3.51 0.87
N TYR A 339 25.01 4.59 0.18
CA TYR A 339 25.88 5.75 -0.04
C TYR A 339 26.34 6.39 1.28
N TRP A 340 25.45 6.48 2.27
CA TRP A 340 25.77 7.06 3.58
C TRP A 340 26.26 6.00 4.58
N TYR A 341 25.80 4.76 4.44
CA TYR A 341 26.11 3.64 5.33
C TYR A 341 26.55 2.40 4.53
N PRO A 342 27.82 2.34 4.07
CA PRO A 342 28.28 1.26 3.19
C PRO A 342 28.28 -0.13 3.83
N THR A 343 28.40 -0.21 5.16
CA THR A 343 28.44 -1.46 5.93
C THR A 343 27.07 -1.92 6.40
N PHE A 344 25.98 -1.38 5.83
CA PHE A 344 24.63 -1.68 6.30
C PHE A 344 24.13 -3.00 5.69
N ASP A 345 24.47 -4.12 6.33
CA ASP A 345 24.27 -5.47 5.80
C ASP A 345 22.80 -5.97 5.88
N VAL A 346 21.93 -5.31 6.64
CA VAL A 346 20.54 -5.74 6.83
C VAL A 346 19.71 -5.50 5.58
N ALA A 347 18.97 -6.51 5.12
CA ALA A 347 18.03 -6.37 4.01
C ALA A 347 16.92 -5.36 4.35
N GLY A 348 16.99 -4.17 3.73
CA GLY A 348 16.03 -3.09 3.94
C GLY A 348 16.59 -1.74 3.54
N GLY A 349 15.73 -0.86 3.04
CA GLY A 349 16.10 0.50 2.69
C GLY A 349 14.85 1.34 2.44
N PRO A 350 15.02 2.66 2.30
CA PRO A 350 13.98 3.56 1.81
C PRO A 350 13.24 2.99 0.59
N THR A 351 11.93 3.19 0.50
CA THR A 351 11.14 2.75 -0.68
C THR A 351 11.32 3.74 -1.83
N SER A 352 11.56 3.29 -3.06
CA SER A 352 11.76 4.22 -4.18
C SER A 352 10.43 4.80 -4.67
N HIS A 353 10.02 5.95 -4.13
CA HIS A 353 8.80 6.64 -4.58
C HIS A 353 8.80 6.84 -6.09
N TYR A 354 7.59 6.87 -6.66
CA TYR A 354 7.38 6.84 -8.11
C TYR A 354 8.16 7.90 -8.88
N ASP A 355 8.41 9.05 -8.27
CA ASP A 355 9.09 10.20 -8.85
C ASP A 355 10.61 10.02 -8.91
N LEU A 356 11.26 9.64 -7.82
CA LEU A 356 12.69 9.32 -7.79
C LEU A 356 13.01 8.08 -8.62
N PHE A 357 12.12 7.09 -8.58
CA PHE A 357 12.19 5.92 -9.45
C PHE A 357 12.17 6.33 -10.93
N ALA A 358 11.17 7.13 -11.32
CA ALA A 358 11.05 7.62 -12.69
C ALA A 358 12.28 8.42 -13.13
N TYR A 359 12.78 9.32 -12.28
CA TYR A 359 13.95 10.13 -12.59
C TYR A 359 15.20 9.31 -12.77
N LYS A 360 15.54 8.44 -11.80
CA LYS A 360 16.81 7.72 -11.82
C LYS A 360 16.89 6.70 -12.95
N TYR A 361 15.80 5.98 -13.24
CA TYR A 361 15.82 4.93 -14.26
C TYR A 361 15.55 5.44 -15.69
N LEU A 362 14.81 6.53 -15.86
CA LEU A 362 14.32 6.97 -17.18
C LEU A 362 14.68 8.42 -17.53
N GLY A 363 15.39 9.12 -16.65
CA GLY A 363 15.70 10.54 -16.80
C GLY A 363 14.44 11.42 -16.81
N TYR A 364 14.58 12.66 -17.26
CA TYR A 364 13.48 13.64 -17.27
C TYR A 364 12.32 13.24 -18.20
N ALA A 365 12.59 13.08 -19.50
CA ALA A 365 11.55 12.86 -20.50
C ALA A 365 10.89 11.48 -20.37
N GLY A 366 11.70 10.43 -20.18
CA GLY A 366 11.19 9.08 -19.93
C GLY A 366 10.46 8.97 -18.61
N GLY A 367 10.93 9.67 -17.57
CA GLY A 367 10.27 9.76 -16.28
C GLY A 367 8.90 10.42 -16.37
N LEU A 368 8.76 11.53 -17.10
CA LEU A 368 7.45 12.15 -17.36
C LEU A 368 6.46 11.17 -17.99
N LEU A 369 6.90 10.46 -19.05
CA LEU A 369 6.07 9.46 -19.73
C LEU A 369 5.62 8.35 -18.77
N PHE A 370 6.54 7.85 -17.95
CA PHE A 370 6.25 6.82 -16.95
C PHE A 370 5.24 7.29 -15.91
N VAL A 371 5.40 8.51 -15.38
CA VAL A 371 4.50 9.10 -14.39
C VAL A 371 3.10 9.30 -14.99
N MET A 372 3.00 9.74 -16.25
CA MET A 372 1.73 9.83 -16.96
C MET A 372 1.07 8.46 -17.13
N MET A 373 1.84 7.42 -17.47
CA MET A 373 1.34 6.04 -17.58
C MET A 373 0.82 5.53 -16.22
N LEU A 374 1.59 5.74 -15.14
CA LEU A 374 1.22 5.35 -13.77
C LEU A 374 -0.09 6.02 -13.35
N SER A 375 -0.21 7.31 -13.63
CA SER A 375 -1.42 8.10 -13.40
C SER A 375 -2.62 7.59 -14.21
N PHE A 376 -2.40 7.23 -15.48
CA PHE A 376 -3.42 6.64 -16.33
C PHE A 376 -3.92 5.29 -15.78
N VAL A 377 -3.01 4.43 -15.29
CA VAL A 377 -3.37 3.14 -14.67
C VAL A 377 -4.22 3.37 -13.41
N LEU A 378 -3.76 4.22 -12.48
CA LEU A 378 -4.49 4.49 -11.25
C LEU A 378 -5.86 5.14 -11.51
N SER A 379 -5.96 6.10 -12.43
CA SER A 379 -7.25 6.70 -12.79
C SER A 379 -8.19 5.69 -13.46
N SER A 380 -7.66 4.76 -14.27
CA SER A 380 -8.43 3.66 -14.87
C SER A 380 -9.00 2.70 -13.82
N ILE A 381 -8.22 2.33 -12.80
CA ILE A 381 -8.68 1.50 -11.68
C ILE A 381 -9.73 2.25 -10.86
N SER A 382 -9.51 3.53 -10.55
CA SER A 382 -10.48 4.34 -9.78
C SER A 382 -11.85 4.44 -10.48
N THR A 383 -11.88 4.36 -11.81
CA THR A 383 -13.12 4.41 -12.62
C THR A 383 -14.04 3.22 -12.31
N MET A 384 -13.53 2.11 -11.80
CA MET A 384 -14.35 0.95 -11.40
C MET A 384 -15.41 1.29 -10.36
N SER A 385 -15.14 2.26 -9.48
CA SER A 385 -16.10 2.73 -8.47
C SER A 385 -17.41 3.29 -9.05
N ARG A 386 -17.38 3.73 -10.32
CA ARG A 386 -18.51 4.39 -10.98
C ARG A 386 -19.37 3.43 -11.79
N VAL A 387 -18.88 2.22 -12.08
CA VAL A 387 -19.57 1.28 -12.96
C VAL A 387 -20.38 0.28 -12.13
N ALA A 388 -21.68 0.19 -12.37
CA ALA A 388 -22.56 -0.72 -11.63
C ALA A 388 -22.24 -2.19 -11.94
N GLY A 389 -22.01 -3.02 -10.91
CA GLY A 389 -21.65 -4.43 -11.04
C GLY A 389 -22.26 -5.33 -9.95
N SER A 390 -21.84 -6.59 -9.94
CA SER A 390 -22.20 -7.59 -8.91
C SER A 390 -21.42 -7.37 -7.60
N ASP A 391 -21.83 -8.04 -6.52
CA ASP A 391 -21.10 -7.97 -5.24
C ASP A 391 -19.64 -8.44 -5.40
N PHE A 392 -19.40 -9.45 -6.24
CA PHE A 392 -18.05 -9.90 -6.62
C PHE A 392 -17.24 -8.78 -7.30
N TYR A 393 -17.85 -8.06 -8.24
CA TYR A 393 -17.20 -6.94 -8.92
C TYR A 393 -16.83 -5.82 -7.95
N TYR A 394 -17.74 -5.43 -7.05
CA TYR A 394 -17.47 -4.36 -6.08
C TYR A 394 -16.37 -4.75 -5.09
N ALA A 395 -16.37 -5.99 -4.60
CA ALA A 395 -15.31 -6.50 -3.73
C ALA A 395 -13.95 -6.51 -4.44
N LEU A 396 -13.90 -6.99 -5.68
CA LEU A 396 -12.67 -7.00 -6.49
C LEU A 396 -12.19 -5.58 -6.80
N ALA A 397 -13.10 -4.66 -7.09
CA ALA A 397 -12.79 -3.26 -7.38
C ALA A 397 -12.18 -2.55 -6.16
N ALA A 398 -12.73 -2.77 -4.95
CA ALA A 398 -12.18 -2.22 -3.71
C ALA A 398 -10.77 -2.79 -3.42
N THR A 399 -10.59 -4.10 -3.61
CA THR A 399 -9.29 -4.77 -3.46
C THR A 399 -8.25 -4.24 -4.45
N LEU A 400 -8.61 -4.13 -5.74
CA LEU A 400 -7.74 -3.58 -6.78
C LEU A 400 -7.35 -2.13 -6.48
N TRP A 401 -8.29 -1.29 -6.04
CA TRP A 401 -7.98 0.10 -5.70
C TRP A 401 -6.98 0.19 -4.55
N LEU A 402 -7.20 -0.57 -3.47
CA LEU A 402 -6.28 -0.61 -2.34
C LEU A 402 -4.89 -1.10 -2.70
N ARG A 403 -4.82 -2.18 -3.50
CA ARG A 403 -3.54 -2.80 -3.88
C ARG A 403 -2.79 -2.03 -4.96
N ALA A 404 -3.47 -1.15 -5.69
CA ALA A 404 -2.84 -0.27 -6.66
C ALA A 404 -2.20 0.97 -6.04
N LEU A 405 -2.74 1.51 -4.94
CA LEU A 405 -2.22 2.74 -4.31
C LEU A 405 -0.74 2.67 -3.86
N PRO A 406 -0.21 1.52 -3.37
CA PRO A 406 1.22 1.35 -3.13
C PRO A 406 2.13 1.66 -4.32
N MET A 407 1.62 1.67 -5.55
CA MET A 407 2.38 2.06 -6.76
C MET A 407 2.92 3.50 -6.67
N LEU A 408 2.32 4.37 -5.84
CA LEU A 408 2.86 5.70 -5.53
C LEU A 408 4.14 5.63 -4.69
N LEU A 409 4.21 4.65 -3.78
CA LEU A 409 5.37 4.48 -2.89
C LEU A 409 6.46 3.64 -3.54
N GLU A 410 6.08 2.62 -4.29
CA GLU A 410 7.00 1.76 -5.01
C GLU A 410 6.31 1.17 -6.25
N PRO A 411 6.58 1.71 -7.45
CA PRO A 411 5.87 1.32 -8.67
C PRO A 411 5.95 -0.17 -9.00
N ALA A 412 7.11 -0.78 -8.79
CA ALA A 412 7.35 -2.19 -9.08
C ALA A 412 6.48 -3.11 -8.19
N ILE A 413 6.41 -2.83 -6.88
CA ILE A 413 5.55 -3.57 -5.95
C ILE A 413 4.07 -3.36 -6.28
N GLY A 414 3.65 -2.12 -6.53
CA GLY A 414 2.26 -1.83 -6.88
C GLY A 414 1.80 -2.54 -8.15
N LEU A 415 2.65 -2.60 -9.19
CA LEU A 415 2.36 -3.34 -10.41
C LEU A 415 2.25 -4.85 -10.14
N SER A 416 3.16 -5.37 -9.33
CA SER A 416 3.19 -6.77 -8.91
C SER A 416 1.89 -7.19 -8.22
N TYR A 417 1.36 -6.37 -7.30
CA TYR A 417 0.09 -6.65 -6.63
C TYR A 417 -1.13 -6.61 -7.57
N ILE A 418 -1.15 -5.71 -8.56
CA ILE A 418 -2.23 -5.70 -9.56
C ILE A 418 -2.18 -6.99 -10.37
N LEU A 419 -0.99 -7.37 -10.85
CA LEU A 419 -0.81 -8.59 -11.64
C LEU A 419 -1.18 -9.85 -10.84
N ASP A 420 -0.84 -9.92 -9.55
CA ASP A 420 -1.27 -11.00 -8.67
C ASP A 420 -2.79 -11.15 -8.64
N ILE A 421 -3.52 -10.05 -8.45
CA ILE A 421 -4.98 -10.07 -8.46
C ILE A 421 -5.50 -10.54 -9.82
N PHE A 422 -4.91 -10.07 -10.93
CA PHE A 422 -5.32 -10.50 -12.25
C PHE A 422 -5.13 -12.01 -12.45
N ILE A 423 -3.97 -12.54 -12.12
CA ILE A 423 -3.65 -13.96 -12.28
C ILE A 423 -4.59 -14.80 -11.40
N LEU A 424 -4.70 -14.47 -10.11
CA LEU A 424 -5.47 -15.24 -9.15
C LEU A 424 -6.96 -15.29 -9.50
N PHE A 425 -7.57 -14.13 -9.79
CA PHE A 425 -9.00 -14.07 -10.09
C PHE A 425 -9.33 -14.57 -11.50
N PHE A 426 -8.38 -14.50 -12.44
CA PHE A 426 -8.52 -15.18 -13.73
C PHE A 426 -8.60 -16.70 -13.52
N VAL A 427 -7.69 -17.28 -12.73
CA VAL A 427 -7.70 -18.72 -12.40
C VAL A 427 -9.01 -19.12 -11.70
N ILE A 428 -9.47 -18.33 -10.72
CA ILE A 428 -10.75 -18.58 -10.04
C ILE A 428 -11.92 -18.55 -11.02
N LYS A 429 -11.95 -17.58 -11.94
CA LYS A 429 -13.00 -17.48 -12.96
C LYS A 429 -12.98 -18.70 -13.88
N VAL A 430 -11.81 -19.09 -14.39
CA VAL A 430 -11.65 -20.26 -15.27
C VAL A 430 -12.10 -21.53 -14.55
N PHE A 431 -11.68 -21.74 -13.31
CA PHE A 431 -12.11 -22.87 -12.50
C PHE A 431 -13.63 -22.88 -12.30
N GLY A 432 -14.23 -21.74 -11.98
CA GLY A 432 -15.69 -21.60 -11.85
C GLY A 432 -16.44 -21.89 -13.15
N MET A 433 -15.90 -21.49 -14.31
CA MET A 433 -16.46 -21.83 -15.63
C MET A 433 -16.41 -23.34 -15.90
N ILE A 434 -15.28 -23.98 -15.58
CA ILE A 434 -15.10 -25.43 -15.75
C ILE A 434 -16.10 -26.19 -14.88
N LEU A 435 -16.25 -25.82 -13.60
CA LEU A 435 -17.22 -26.45 -12.69
C LEU A 435 -18.66 -26.33 -13.19
N ARG A 436 -19.05 -25.15 -13.71
CA ARG A 436 -20.38 -24.94 -14.31
C ARG A 436 -20.60 -25.83 -15.54
N ALA A 437 -19.59 -25.94 -16.41
CA ALA A 437 -19.68 -26.77 -17.61
C ALA A 437 -19.87 -28.27 -17.28
N PHE A 438 -19.16 -28.78 -16.26
CA PHE A 438 -19.33 -30.16 -15.80
C PHE A 438 -20.70 -30.40 -15.14
N SER A 439 -21.18 -29.45 -14.33
CA SER A 439 -22.51 -29.54 -13.71
C SER A 439 -23.64 -29.54 -14.73
N GLN A 440 -23.52 -28.76 -15.81
CA GLN A 440 -24.52 -28.72 -16.88
C GLN A 440 -24.52 -29.99 -17.73
N ARG A 441 -23.35 -30.61 -17.98
CA ARG A 441 -23.26 -31.90 -18.69
C ARG A 441 -23.87 -33.07 -17.91
N GLY A 442 -23.83 -33.05 -16.58
CA GLY A 442 -24.48 -34.06 -15.74
C GLY A 442 -26.01 -34.02 -15.70
N MET A 443 -26.64 -32.91 -16.15
CA MET A 443 -28.10 -32.80 -16.26
C MET A 443 -28.65 -33.26 -17.62
N VAL A 444 -27.80 -33.59 -18.59
CA VAL A 444 -28.20 -34.07 -19.92
C VAL A 444 -28.24 -35.61 -19.99
N SER A 445 -27.92 -36.30 -18.90
CA SER A 445 -27.84 -37.77 -18.83
C SER A 445 -28.80 -38.39 -17.80
N VAL A 446 -30.00 -37.82 -17.60
CA VAL A 446 -31.09 -38.46 -16.84
C VAL A 446 -32.31 -38.63 -17.75
#